data_AF-A0A259CE19-F1
#
_entry.id   AF-A0A259CE19-F1
#
_cell.length_a   1.000
_cell.length_b   1.000
_cell.length_c   1.000
_cell.angle_alpha   90.00
_cell.angle_beta   90.00
_cell.angle_gamma   90.00
#
_symmetry.space_group_name_H-M   'P 1'
#
loop_
_entity.id
_entity.type
_entity.pdbx_description
1 polymer ?
#
loop_
_entity_poly.entity_id
_entity_poly.type
_entity_poly.pdbx_seq_one_letter_code
_entity_poly.pdbx_strand_id
1 'polypeptide(L)'
;MNADQKSVAQRCLDSAYAGSRTFPEILNLLHGADIEGYTVDYRRGVTTYYAPDGSSVELANPGVAPGPVEAAFNADIIISGIRDAQTNAAGYTYKGFCEKVVAGGCAGYHVSLPGRRAVYFGRTAETHVEHFPA
;
A
#
# COMPACT_ATOMS: atom_id res chain seq x y z
N MET A 1 -8.82 -13.42 -10.74
CA MET A 1 -8.90 -13.67 -9.31
C MET A 1 -10.19 -14.41 -9.05
N ASN A 2 -10.13 -15.49 -8.28
CA ASN A 2 -11.31 -16.21 -7.83
C ASN A 2 -12.06 -15.44 -6.71
N ALA A 3 -13.20 -15.96 -6.26
CA ALA A 3 -14.02 -15.31 -5.24
C ALA A 3 -13.28 -15.16 -3.90
N ASP A 4 -12.51 -16.17 -3.51
CA ASP A 4 -11.76 -16.19 -2.25
C ASP A 4 -10.65 -15.14 -2.24
N GLN A 5 -9.89 -15.02 -3.32
CA GLN A 5 -8.86 -13.99 -3.52
C GLN A 5 -9.43 -12.58 -3.41
N LYS A 6 -10.58 -12.33 -4.05
CA LYS A 6 -11.27 -11.02 -3.97
C LYS A 6 -11.71 -10.72 -2.53
N SER A 7 -12.24 -11.72 -1.82
CA SER A 7 -12.63 -11.60 -0.41
C SER A 7 -11.43 -11.34 0.50
N VAL A 8 -10.30 -12.01 0.26
CA VAL A 8 -9.05 -11.76 1.00
C VAL A 8 -8.53 -10.35 0.74
N ALA A 9 -8.50 -9.89 -0.51
CA ALA A 9 -8.08 -8.55 -0.88
C ALA A 9 -8.93 -7.47 -0.16
N GLN A 10 -10.26 -7.60 -0.19
CA GLN A 10 -11.16 -6.68 0.49
C GLN A 10 -10.91 -6.66 2.01
N ARG A 11 -10.83 -7.84 2.66
CA ARG A 11 -10.55 -7.91 4.11
C ARG A 11 -9.20 -7.30 4.47
N CYS A 12 -8.19 -7.49 3.64
CA CYS A 12 -6.87 -6.89 3.85
C CYS A 12 -6.95 -5.36 3.76
N LEU A 13 -7.63 -4.82 2.74
CA LEU A 13 -7.85 -3.39 2.60
C LEU A 13 -8.61 -2.80 3.81
N ASP A 14 -9.73 -3.42 4.18
CA ASP A 14 -10.57 -2.96 5.30
C ASP A 14 -9.79 -2.99 6.62
N SER A 15 -9.03 -4.06 6.87
CA SER A 15 -8.23 -4.19 8.10
C SER A 15 -7.08 -3.19 8.19
N ALA A 16 -6.47 -2.82 7.05
CA ALA A 16 -5.45 -1.77 7.00
C ALA A 16 -6.05 -0.42 7.43
N TYR A 17 -7.21 -0.03 6.87
CA TYR A 17 -7.88 1.22 7.22
C TYR A 17 -8.48 1.22 8.63
N ALA A 18 -8.96 0.07 9.11
CA ALA A 18 -9.45 -0.08 10.47
C ALA A 18 -8.33 -0.16 11.51
N GLY A 19 -7.06 -0.33 11.09
CA GLY A 19 -5.93 -0.56 11.99
C GLY A 19 -6.03 -1.88 12.77
N SER A 20 -6.82 -2.85 12.28
CA SER A 20 -7.07 -4.12 12.97
C SER A 20 -6.07 -5.22 12.61
N ARG A 21 -5.18 -4.98 11.65
CA ARG A 21 -4.07 -5.85 11.28
C ARG A 21 -2.82 -5.06 10.97
N THR A 22 -1.68 -5.61 11.35
CA THR A 22 -0.37 -5.10 11.00
C THR A 22 -0.01 -5.43 9.56
N PHE A 23 0.97 -4.72 9.01
CA PHE A 23 1.46 -4.96 7.65
C PHE A 23 1.95 -6.41 7.44
N PRO A 24 2.77 -7.02 8.33
CA PRO A 24 3.15 -8.42 8.18
C PRO A 24 1.97 -9.41 8.17
N GLU A 25 0.95 -9.18 9.00
CA GLU A 25 -0.26 -10.03 9.01
C GLU A 25 -1.04 -9.93 7.70
N ILE A 26 -1.11 -8.72 7.11
CA ILE A 26 -1.71 -8.51 5.79
C ILE A 26 -0.93 -9.28 4.72
N LEU A 27 0.41 -9.17 4.70
CA LEU A 27 1.22 -9.91 3.73
C LEU A 27 1.03 -11.42 3.84
N ASN A 28 0.96 -11.96 5.04
CA ASN A 28 0.72 -13.39 5.27
C ASN A 28 -0.65 -13.84 4.73
N LEU A 29 -1.70 -13.04 4.91
CA LEU A 29 -3.03 -13.34 4.38
C LEU A 29 -3.05 -13.31 2.84
N LEU A 30 -2.41 -12.31 2.23
CA LEU A 30 -2.30 -12.21 0.78
C LEU A 30 -1.52 -13.39 0.20
N HIS A 31 -0.38 -13.73 0.81
CA HIS A 31 0.44 -14.88 0.42
C HIS A 31 -0.35 -16.19 0.48
N GLY A 32 -1.06 -16.42 1.59
CA GLY A 32 -1.88 -17.63 1.77
C GLY A 32 -3.05 -17.76 0.81
N ALA A 33 -3.43 -16.67 0.12
CA ALA A 33 -4.48 -16.65 -0.90
C ALA A 33 -3.93 -16.67 -2.34
N ASP A 34 -2.62 -16.88 -2.51
CA ASP A 34 -1.95 -16.84 -3.82
C ASP A 34 -2.12 -15.48 -4.54
N ILE A 35 -2.00 -14.40 -3.77
CA ILE A 35 -1.90 -13.03 -4.28
C ILE A 35 -0.43 -12.63 -4.25
N GLU A 36 0.12 -12.20 -5.39
CA GLU A 36 1.55 -11.94 -5.53
C GLU A 36 1.95 -10.48 -5.26
N GLY A 37 0.98 -9.57 -5.28
CA GLY A 37 1.26 -8.16 -5.05
C GLY A 37 0.04 -7.27 -5.17
N TYR A 38 0.25 -6.00 -4.91
CA TYR A 38 -0.77 -4.98 -5.10
C TYR A 38 -0.15 -3.61 -5.37
N THR A 39 -0.91 -2.75 -6.03
CA THR A 39 -0.55 -1.37 -6.33
C THR A 39 -1.57 -0.44 -5.71
N VAL A 40 -1.11 0.50 -4.88
CA VAL A 40 -1.93 1.62 -4.41
C VAL A 40 -1.73 2.79 -5.36
N ASP A 41 -2.82 3.34 -5.88
CA ASP A 41 -2.82 4.55 -6.70
C ASP A 41 -3.55 5.67 -5.93
N TYR A 42 -2.79 6.61 -5.39
CA TYR A 42 -3.34 7.72 -4.63
C TYR A 42 -4.06 8.74 -5.50
N ARG A 43 -3.75 8.80 -6.80
CA ARG A 43 -4.39 9.73 -7.75
C ARG A 43 -5.82 9.32 -8.04
N ARG A 44 -6.06 7.99 -8.07
CA ARG A 44 -7.39 7.42 -8.29
C ARG A 44 -8.10 7.00 -6.99
N GLY A 45 -7.37 6.94 -5.88
CA GLY A 45 -7.92 6.44 -4.62
C GLY A 45 -8.30 4.95 -4.71
N VAL A 46 -7.49 4.14 -5.37
CA VAL A 46 -7.75 2.70 -5.54
C VAL A 46 -6.54 1.86 -5.15
N THR A 47 -6.80 0.61 -4.78
CA THR A 47 -5.78 -0.44 -4.64
C THR A 47 -6.11 -1.58 -5.58
N THR A 48 -5.16 -1.98 -6.43
CA THR A 48 -5.30 -3.13 -7.32
C THR A 48 -4.46 -4.28 -6.81
N TYR A 49 -5.06 -5.45 -6.61
CA TYR A 49 -4.38 -6.68 -6.21
C TYR A 49 -4.20 -7.60 -7.42
N TYR A 50 -3.09 -8.32 -7.48
CA TYR A 50 -2.71 -9.16 -8.62
C TYR A 50 -2.45 -10.61 -8.18
N ALA A 51 -2.91 -11.56 -9.00
CA ALA A 51 -2.58 -12.97 -8.88
C ALA A 51 -1.54 -13.36 -9.97
N PRO A 52 -0.78 -14.46 -9.77
CA PRO A 52 0.27 -14.90 -10.71
C PRO A 52 -0.21 -15.22 -12.13
N ASP A 53 -1.50 -15.50 -12.31
CA ASP A 53 -2.13 -15.75 -13.62
C ASP A 53 -2.42 -14.47 -14.43
N GLY A 54 -2.00 -13.31 -13.92
CA GLY A 54 -2.21 -11.99 -14.53
C GLY A 54 -3.59 -11.39 -14.26
N SER A 55 -4.44 -12.08 -13.50
CA SER A 55 -5.75 -11.57 -13.13
C SER A 55 -5.68 -10.63 -11.92
N SER A 56 -6.65 -9.73 -11.81
CA SER A 56 -6.64 -8.70 -10.77
C SER A 56 -8.02 -8.35 -10.21
N VAL A 57 -8.03 -7.60 -9.10
CA VAL A 57 -9.20 -6.88 -8.60
C VAL A 57 -8.79 -5.47 -8.18
N GLU A 58 -9.54 -4.47 -8.65
CA GLU A 58 -9.40 -3.08 -8.23
C GLU A 58 -10.46 -2.79 -7.15
N LEU A 59 -10.03 -2.26 -6.02
CA LEU A 59 -10.88 -1.88 -4.90
C LEU A 59 -10.72 -0.39 -4.61
N ALA A 60 -11.83 0.29 -4.31
CA ALA A 60 -11.79 1.68 -3.87
C ALA A 60 -11.21 1.76 -2.46
N ASN A 61 -10.29 2.70 -2.25
CA ASN A 61 -9.72 2.95 -0.93
C ASN A 61 -10.78 3.60 -0.02
N PRO A 62 -11.03 3.09 1.19
CA PRO A 62 -11.97 3.69 2.13
C PRO A 62 -11.67 5.17 2.46
N GLY A 63 -12.71 6.03 2.38
CA GLY A 63 -12.66 7.42 2.80
C GLY A 63 -12.45 8.46 1.69
N VAL A 64 -12.27 9.72 2.09
CA VAL A 64 -11.93 10.82 1.16
C VAL A 64 -10.50 10.64 0.70
N ALA A 65 -10.25 10.73 -0.62
CA ALA A 65 -8.91 10.67 -1.19
C ALA A 65 -7.98 11.68 -0.47
N PRO A 66 -6.68 11.38 -0.26
CA PRO A 66 -5.81 12.18 0.62
C PRO A 66 -5.50 13.62 0.12
N GLY A 67 -6.22 14.13 -0.87
CA GLY A 67 -5.93 15.36 -1.58
C GLY A 67 -5.10 15.13 -2.85
N PRO A 68 -4.75 16.20 -3.56
CA PRO A 68 -3.86 16.09 -4.72
C PRO A 68 -2.46 15.64 -4.28
N VAL A 69 -1.86 14.73 -5.05
CA VAL A 69 -0.46 14.33 -4.87
C VAL A 69 0.45 15.52 -5.17
N GLU A 70 1.33 15.85 -4.22
CA GLU A 70 2.31 16.92 -4.37
C GLU A 70 3.20 16.73 -5.60
N ALA A 71 3.64 17.84 -6.18
CA ALA A 71 4.32 17.80 -7.48
C ALA A 71 5.71 17.14 -7.40
N ALA A 72 6.46 17.40 -6.33
CA ALA A 72 7.82 16.90 -6.13
C ALA A 72 7.83 15.70 -5.20
N PHE A 73 8.52 14.63 -5.60
CA PHE A 73 8.73 13.47 -4.75
C PHE A 73 9.80 13.74 -3.69
N ASN A 74 9.42 13.69 -2.42
CA ASN A 74 10.34 13.85 -1.29
C ASN A 74 10.54 12.51 -0.58
N ALA A 75 11.63 11.82 -0.90
CA ALA A 75 11.96 10.52 -0.34
C ALA A 75 12.07 10.52 1.20
N ASP A 76 12.51 11.61 1.82
CA ASP A 76 12.66 11.70 3.28
C ASP A 76 11.30 11.67 3.99
N ILE A 77 10.28 12.29 3.40
CA ILE A 77 8.90 12.23 3.92
C ILE A 77 8.38 10.80 3.83
N ILE A 78 8.65 10.10 2.73
CA ILE A 78 8.23 8.70 2.52
C ILE A 78 8.90 7.79 3.55
N ILE A 79 10.23 7.89 3.69
CA ILE A 79 11.01 7.13 4.67
C ILE A 79 10.51 7.41 6.09
N SER A 80 10.22 8.66 6.43
CA SER A 80 9.65 9.01 7.73
C SER A 80 8.28 8.36 7.95
N GLY A 81 7.40 8.37 6.96
CA GLY A 81 6.10 7.69 7.05
C GLY A 81 6.23 6.18 7.23
N ILE A 82 7.17 5.55 6.51
CA ILE A 82 7.45 4.11 6.63
C ILE A 82 7.94 3.78 8.05
N ARG A 83 8.85 4.58 8.60
CA ARG A 83 9.35 4.39 9.97
C ARG A 83 8.23 4.50 11.01
N ASP A 84 7.30 5.45 10.84
CA ASP A 84 6.15 5.58 11.73
C ASP A 84 5.28 4.31 11.70
N ALA A 85 5.07 3.74 10.50
CA ALA A 85 4.34 2.49 10.32
C ALA A 85 5.04 1.28 10.94
N GLN A 86 6.35 1.15 10.73
CA GLN A 86 7.15 0.03 11.23
C GLN A 86 7.28 0.03 12.75
N THR A 87 7.39 1.21 13.36
CA THR A 87 7.53 1.35 14.81
C THR A 87 6.18 1.38 15.54
N ASN A 88 5.06 1.34 14.81
CA ASN A 88 3.72 1.57 15.34
C ASN A 88 3.70 2.82 16.23
N ALA A 89 4.21 3.93 15.70
CA ALA A 89 4.35 5.18 16.43
C ALA A 89 3.02 5.59 17.09
N ALA A 90 3.09 6.29 18.23
CA ALA A 90 1.89 6.70 18.95
C ALA A 90 0.95 7.53 18.04
N GLY A 91 -0.30 7.09 17.89
CA GLY A 91 -1.29 7.73 17.02
C GLY A 91 -1.17 7.35 15.53
N TYR A 92 -0.31 6.39 15.17
CA TYR A 92 -0.23 5.87 13.81
C TYR A 92 -1.58 5.34 13.32
N THR A 93 -1.93 5.71 12.10
CA THR A 93 -3.04 5.12 11.35
C THR A 93 -2.61 4.96 9.90
N TYR A 94 -3.12 3.94 9.21
CA TYR A 94 -2.84 3.76 7.78
C TYR A 94 -3.34 4.95 6.95
N LYS A 95 -4.48 5.55 7.34
CA LYS A 95 -4.97 6.79 6.71
C LYS A 95 -3.98 7.94 6.84
N GLY A 96 -3.46 8.18 8.05
CA GLY A 96 -2.46 9.23 8.30
C GLY A 96 -1.15 8.97 7.55
N PHE A 97 -0.73 7.70 7.42
CA PHE A 97 0.38 7.33 6.53
C PHE A 97 0.13 7.74 5.09
N CYS A 98 -1.03 7.38 4.53
CA CYS A 98 -1.42 7.74 3.17
C CYS A 98 -1.41 9.26 2.94
N GLU A 99 -2.00 10.03 3.86
CA GLU A 99 -2.00 11.51 3.81
C GLU A 99 -0.57 12.07 3.82
N LYS A 100 0.29 11.55 4.69
CA LYS A 100 1.70 11.97 4.79
C LYS A 100 2.48 11.69 3.52
N VAL A 101 2.37 10.49 2.93
CA VAL A 101 3.12 10.16 1.72
C VAL A 101 2.59 10.89 0.47
N VAL A 102 1.28 11.17 0.41
CA VAL A 102 0.69 12.00 -0.66
C VAL A 102 1.20 13.44 -0.58
N ALA A 103 1.29 14.01 0.62
CA ALA A 103 1.95 15.30 0.84
C ALA A 103 3.47 15.28 0.57
N GLY A 104 4.08 14.09 0.58
CA GLY A 104 5.45 13.86 0.14
C GLY A 104 5.61 13.63 -1.37
N GLY A 105 4.54 13.79 -2.16
CA GLY A 105 4.56 13.62 -3.62
C GLY A 105 4.54 12.17 -4.11
N CYS A 106 4.20 11.22 -3.24
CA CYS A 106 4.01 9.82 -3.63
C CYS A 106 2.72 9.66 -4.45
N ALA A 107 2.85 9.28 -5.72
CA ALA A 107 1.71 9.01 -6.59
C ALA A 107 1.09 7.64 -6.32
N GLY A 108 1.89 6.71 -5.81
CA GLY A 108 1.48 5.36 -5.50
C GLY A 108 2.65 4.50 -5.07
N TYR A 109 2.35 3.27 -4.70
CA TYR A 109 3.39 2.27 -4.45
C TYR A 109 2.94 0.88 -4.88
N HIS A 110 3.90 0.04 -5.22
CA HIS A 110 3.70 -1.36 -5.54
C HIS A 110 4.35 -2.25 -4.48
N VAL A 111 3.62 -3.21 -3.94
CA VAL A 111 4.16 -4.26 -3.09
C VAL A 111 4.29 -5.54 -3.90
N SER A 112 5.51 -6.05 -3.96
CA SER A 112 5.82 -7.36 -4.54
C SER A 112 6.15 -8.33 -3.42
N LEU A 113 5.27 -9.33 -3.21
CA LEU A 113 5.54 -10.43 -2.29
C LEU A 113 6.74 -11.30 -2.75
N PRO A 114 6.84 -11.76 -4.02
CA PRO A 114 8.01 -12.53 -4.45
C PRO A 114 9.29 -11.69 -4.44
N GLY A 115 9.18 -10.38 -4.69
CA GLY A 115 10.29 -9.45 -4.65
C GLY A 115 10.68 -8.94 -3.26
N ARG A 116 9.88 -9.27 -2.22
CA ARG A 116 10.00 -8.81 -0.83
C ARG A 116 10.30 -7.32 -0.67
N ARG A 117 9.55 -6.50 -1.38
CA ARG A 117 9.73 -5.04 -1.35
C ARG A 117 8.47 -4.26 -1.67
N ALA A 118 8.41 -3.06 -1.14
CA ALA A 118 7.52 -2.00 -1.58
C ALA A 118 8.33 -0.97 -2.40
N VAL A 119 7.80 -0.56 -3.55
CA VAL A 119 8.37 0.48 -4.41
C VAL A 119 7.41 1.65 -4.44
N TYR A 120 7.79 2.74 -3.80
CA TYR A 120 7.07 4.01 -3.80
C TYR A 120 7.56 4.86 -4.96
N PHE A 121 6.65 5.56 -5.64
CA PHE A 121 7.03 6.37 -6.81
C PHE A 121 6.28 7.70 -6.91
N GLY A 122 6.98 8.70 -7.45
CA GLY A 122 6.47 10.04 -7.75
C GLY A 122 5.81 10.14 -9.12
N ARG A 123 5.28 11.33 -9.43
CA ARG A 123 4.66 11.63 -10.74
C ARG A 123 5.65 11.64 -11.89
N THR A 124 6.94 11.84 -11.62
CA THR A 124 8.01 11.79 -12.63
C THR A 124 8.86 10.52 -12.51
N ALA A 125 8.32 9.50 -11.85
CA ALA A 125 8.94 8.19 -11.66
C ALA A 125 10.23 8.19 -10.82
N GLU A 126 10.43 9.20 -9.96
CA GLU A 126 11.33 9.07 -8.83
C GLU A 126 10.88 7.91 -7.95
N THR A 127 11.81 7.20 -7.31
CA THR A 127 11.47 6.00 -6.54
C THR A 127 12.14 5.96 -5.18
N HIS A 128 11.45 5.34 -4.21
CA HIS A 128 12.04 4.81 -2.99
C HIS A 128 11.67 3.33 -2.86
N VAL A 129 12.65 2.49 -2.52
CA VAL A 129 12.46 1.04 -2.35
C VAL A 129 12.65 0.69 -0.88
N GLU A 130 11.63 0.07 -0.29
CA GLU A 130 11.67 -0.46 1.07
C GLU A 130 11.61 -1.97 1.03
N HIS A 131 12.62 -2.63 1.60
CA HIS A 131 12.67 -4.08 1.70
C HIS A 131 12.06 -4.55 3.02
N PHE A 132 11.30 -5.64 2.98
CA PHE A 132 10.80 -6.29 4.19
C PHE A 132 11.41 -7.69 4.36
N PRO A 133 11.49 -8.20 5.62
CA PRO A 133 12.11 -9.50 5.91
C PRO A 133 11.44 -10.67 5.19
N ALA A 134 12.14 -11.80 5.17
CA ALA A 134 11.61 -13.08 4.74
C ALA A 134 10.78 -13.74 5.84
#